data_AF-A0A098YBU6-F1
#
_entry.id   AF-A0A098YBU6-F1
#
_cell.length_a   1.000
_cell.length_b   1.000
_cell.length_c   1.000
_cell.angle_alpha   90.00
_cell.angle_beta   90.00
_cell.angle_gamma   90.00
#
_symmetry.space_group_name_H-M   'P 1'
#
loop_
_entity.id
_entity.type
_entity.pdbx_description
1 polymer ?
#
loop_
_entity_poly.entity_id
_entity_poly.type
_entity_poly.pdbx_seq_one_letter_code
_entity_poly.pdbx_strand_id
1 'polypeptide(L)'
;MSHLISVQLDALAALLAELTALGAELGEDGELTAATGRSLGTALDGPVGVSAAAAGAGWAGALTALTARTLAVAATLEAALGAYRRADAGIAGRIDPGWAGRVPVPR
;
A
#
# COMPACT_ATOMS: atom_id res chain seq x y z
N MET A 1 23.64 9.45 19.38
CA MET A 1 23.52 7.98 19.21
C MET A 1 22.46 7.75 18.14
N SER A 2 22.84 7.61 16.86
CA SER A 2 21.88 7.25 15.82
C SER A 2 21.61 5.76 15.95
N HIS A 3 20.40 5.37 16.35
CA HIS A 3 19.99 3.98 16.21
C HIS A 3 20.07 3.64 14.72
N LEU A 4 20.94 2.70 14.36
CA LEU A 4 20.89 2.08 13.04
C LEU A 4 19.56 1.33 12.99
N ILE A 5 18.55 1.96 12.41
CA ILE A 5 17.30 1.31 12.07
C ILE A 5 17.66 0.26 11.03
N SER A 6 17.72 -1.01 11.42
CA SER A 6 17.85 -2.09 10.45
C SER A 6 16.53 -2.19 9.70
N VAL A 7 16.49 -1.63 8.50
CA VAL A 7 15.32 -1.73 7.63
C VAL A 7 15.29 -3.13 7.02
N GLN A 8 14.27 -3.92 7.36
CA GLN A 8 14.01 -5.21 6.72
C GLN A 8 13.19 -4.99 5.44
N LEU A 9 13.89 -4.83 4.31
CA LEU A 9 13.26 -4.49 3.03
C LEU A 9 12.23 -5.54 2.56
N ASP A 10 12.42 -6.81 2.90
CA ASP A 10 11.47 -7.87 2.56
C ASP A 10 10.19 -7.79 3.41
N ALA A 11 10.30 -7.47 4.69
CA ALA A 11 9.15 -7.23 5.56
C ALA A 11 8.35 -6.00 5.09
N LEU A 12 9.05 -4.95 4.64
CA LEU A 12 8.40 -3.79 4.03
C LEU A 12 7.73 -4.11 2.68
N ALA A 13 8.31 -5.01 1.88
CA ALA A 13 7.69 -5.46 0.63
C ALA A 13 6.43 -6.31 0.90
N ALA A 14 6.44 -7.15 1.95
CA ALA A 14 5.26 -7.88 2.39
C ALA A 14 4.16 -6.91 2.88
N LEU A 15 4.51 -5.94 3.72
CA LEU A 15 3.58 -4.91 4.19
C LEU A 15 3.00 -4.09 3.02
N LEU A 16 3.80 -3.77 2.01
CA LEU A 16 3.31 -3.12 0.79
C LEU A 16 2.21 -3.94 0.12
N ALA A 17 2.44 -5.24 -0.07
CA ALA A 17 1.46 -6.14 -0.67
C ALA A 17 0.16 -6.22 0.17
N GLU A 18 0.29 -6.31 1.49
CA GLU A 18 -0.86 -6.30 2.42
C GLU A 18 -1.65 -5.00 2.33
N LEU A 19 -1.00 -3.84 2.30
CA LEU A 19 -1.67 -2.55 2.18
C LEU A 19 -2.37 -2.38 0.83
N THR A 20 -1.76 -2.86 -0.26
CA THR A 20 -2.38 -2.84 -1.58
C THR A 20 -3.61 -3.74 -1.63
N ALA A 21 -3.53 -4.95 -1.08
CA ALA A 21 -4.67 -5.87 -0.98
C ALA A 21 -5.80 -5.28 -0.12
N LEU A 22 -5.47 -4.76 1.06
CA LEU A 22 -6.43 -4.10 1.94
C LEU A 22 -7.10 -2.90 1.25
N GLY A 23 -6.35 -2.11 0.48
CA GLY A 23 -6.91 -1.01 -0.31
C GLY A 23 -7.93 -1.49 -1.35
N ALA A 24 -7.66 -2.62 -2.02
CA ALA A 24 -8.60 -3.20 -2.98
C ALA A 24 -9.88 -3.70 -2.28
N GLU A 25 -9.73 -4.46 -1.19
CA GLU A 25 -10.86 -4.98 -0.39
C GLU A 25 -11.77 -3.85 0.12
N LEU A 26 -11.18 -2.78 0.67
CA LEU A 26 -11.94 -1.61 1.13
C LEU A 26 -12.67 -0.89 -0.01
N GLY A 27 -12.10 -0.89 -1.21
CA GLY A 27 -12.73 -0.32 -2.40
C GLY A 27 -13.97 -1.13 -2.80
N GLU A 28 -13.85 -2.44 -2.86
CA GLU A 28 -14.94 -3.37 -3.14
C GLU A 28 -16.07 -3.26 -2.11
N ASP A 29 -15.72 -3.22 -0.82
CA ASP A 29 -16.68 -3.01 0.27
C ASP A 29 -17.39 -1.65 0.15
N GLY A 30 -16.66 -0.62 -0.27
CA GLY A 30 -17.21 0.72 -0.53
C GLY A 30 -18.27 0.70 -1.63
N GLU A 31 -17.98 0.04 -2.75
CA GLU A 31 -18.90 -0.13 -3.86
C GLU A 31 -20.14 -0.94 -3.47
N LEU A 32 -19.94 -2.05 -2.76
CA LEU A 32 -21.02 -2.91 -2.27
C LEU A 32 -21.93 -2.16 -1.29
N THR A 33 -21.35 -1.39 -0.37
CA THR A 33 -22.09 -0.55 0.57
C THR A 33 -22.92 0.50 -0.16
N ALA A 34 -22.34 1.17 -1.15
CA ALA A 34 -23.05 2.17 -1.95
C ALA A 34 -24.22 1.55 -2.72
N ALA A 35 -24.00 0.38 -3.34
CA ALA A 35 -25.03 -0.35 -4.06
C ALA A 35 -26.17 -0.81 -3.13
N THR A 36 -25.81 -1.36 -1.97
CA THR A 36 -26.78 -1.81 -0.95
C THR A 36 -27.61 -0.64 -0.42
N GLY A 37 -26.98 0.49 -0.10
CA GLY A 37 -27.68 1.70 0.33
C GLY A 37 -28.68 2.20 -0.70
N ARG A 38 -28.30 2.24 -1.99
CA ARG A 38 -29.21 2.58 -3.09
C ARG A 38 -30.37 1.58 -3.19
N SER A 39 -30.08 0.28 -3.15
CA SER A 39 -31.09 -0.77 -3.24
C SER A 39 -32.12 -0.66 -2.11
N LEU A 40 -31.66 -0.49 -0.86
CA LEU A 40 -32.54 -0.30 0.30
C LEU A 40 -33.34 1.01 0.19
N GLY A 41 -32.71 2.08 -0.29
CA GLY A 41 -33.39 3.36 -0.53
C GLY A 41 -34.53 3.27 -1.55
N THR A 42 -34.41 2.39 -2.55
CA THR A 42 -35.47 2.14 -3.53
C THR A 42 -36.53 1.15 -3.05
N ALA A 43 -36.19 0.25 -2.12
CA ALA A 43 -37.07 -0.82 -1.66
C ALA A 43 -37.94 -0.42 -0.45
N LEU A 44 -37.48 0.56 0.34
CA LEU A 44 -38.17 1.03 1.55
C LEU A 44 -38.81 2.38 1.29
N ASP A 45 -40.10 2.50 1.62
CA ASP A 45 -40.83 3.74 1.43
C ASP A 45 -40.52 4.79 2.50
N GLY A 46 -40.59 6.06 2.08
CA GLY A 46 -40.59 7.20 2.96
C GLY A 46 -39.26 7.44 3.70
N PRO A 47 -39.29 7.98 4.93
CA PRO A 47 -38.10 8.42 5.66
C PRO A 47 -37.05 7.33 5.92
N VAL A 48 -37.48 6.05 5.96
CA VAL A 48 -36.59 4.92 6.21
C VAL A 48 -35.71 4.65 4.99
N GLY A 49 -36.28 4.66 3.78
CA GLY A 49 -35.50 4.53 2.54
C GLY A 49 -34.51 5.67 2.35
N VAL A 50 -34.93 6.91 2.63
CA VAL A 50 -34.05 8.09 2.60
C VAL A 50 -32.87 7.92 3.57
N SER A 51 -33.14 7.49 4.80
CA SER A 51 -32.10 7.24 5.81
C SER A 51 -31.16 6.11 5.40
N ALA A 52 -31.68 5.02 4.84
CA ALA A 52 -30.87 3.89 4.37
C ALA A 52 -29.94 4.28 3.21
N ALA A 53 -30.44 5.05 2.24
CA ALA A 53 -29.63 5.57 1.13
C ALA A 53 -28.54 6.52 1.63
N ALA A 54 -28.87 7.44 2.55
CA ALA A 54 -27.92 8.37 3.13
C ALA A 54 -26.84 7.66 3.94
N ALA A 55 -27.22 6.66 4.76
CA ALA A 55 -26.28 5.85 5.53
C ALA A 55 -25.33 5.07 4.61
N GLY A 56 -25.85 4.42 3.56
CA GLY A 56 -25.01 3.71 2.60
C GLY A 56 -24.06 4.63 1.84
N ALA A 57 -24.52 5.81 1.42
CA ALA A 57 -23.66 6.81 0.78
C ALA A 57 -22.57 7.34 1.73
N GLY A 58 -22.92 7.63 2.97
CA GLY A 58 -21.97 8.09 3.99
C GLY A 58 -20.91 7.04 4.30
N TRP A 59 -21.30 5.77 4.46
CA TRP A 59 -20.38 4.69 4.74
C TRP A 59 -19.47 4.36 3.55
N ALA A 60 -20.01 4.34 2.33
CA ALA A 60 -19.21 4.22 1.12
C ALA A 60 -18.19 5.36 0.98
N GLY A 61 -18.57 6.60 1.33
CA GLY A 61 -17.65 7.73 1.36
C GLY A 61 -16.51 7.56 2.36
N ALA A 62 -16.80 7.03 3.55
CA ALA A 62 -15.77 6.72 4.56
C ALA A 62 -14.81 5.63 4.08
N LEU A 63 -15.33 4.55 3.49
CA LEU A 63 -14.51 3.47 2.91
C LEU A 63 -13.66 3.95 1.74
N THR A 64 -14.19 4.84 0.89
CA THR A 64 -13.43 5.48 -0.19
C THR A 64 -12.27 6.30 0.35
N ALA A 65 -12.51 7.10 1.40
CA ALA A 65 -11.46 7.91 2.02
C ALA A 65 -10.37 7.02 2.67
N LEU A 66 -10.77 5.94 3.33
CA LEU A 66 -9.84 4.98 3.93
C LEU A 66 -9.02 4.25 2.86
N THR A 67 -9.66 3.78 1.80
CA THR A 67 -9.01 3.16 0.63
C THR A 67 -7.94 4.08 0.04
N ALA A 68 -8.30 5.33 -0.25
CA ALA A 68 -7.38 6.32 -0.81
C ALA A 68 -6.17 6.54 0.12
N ARG A 69 -6.40 6.59 1.44
CA ARG A 69 -5.33 6.77 2.41
C ARG A 69 -4.41 5.56 2.48
N THR A 70 -4.97 4.35 2.51
CA THR A 70 -4.21 3.09 2.52
C THR A 70 -3.32 2.97 1.29
N LEU A 71 -3.87 3.23 0.10
CA LEU A 71 -3.13 3.19 -1.16
C LEU A 71 -2.05 4.30 -1.24
N ALA A 72 -2.29 5.48 -0.66
CA ALA A 72 -1.27 6.53 -0.58
C ALA A 72 -0.08 6.12 0.30
N VAL A 73 -0.34 5.40 1.41
CA VAL A 73 0.73 4.84 2.25
C VAL A 73 1.49 3.73 1.51
N ALA A 74 0.77 2.84 0.81
CA ALA A 74 1.38 1.82 -0.05
C ALA A 74 2.31 2.44 -1.10
N ALA A 75 1.84 3.44 -1.86
CA ALA A 75 2.65 4.14 -2.86
C ALA A 75 3.91 4.81 -2.26
N THR A 76 3.78 5.37 -1.05
CA THR A 76 4.94 5.95 -0.33
C THR A 76 5.97 4.87 0.01
N LEU A 77 5.50 3.72 0.47
CA LEU A 77 6.36 2.59 0.83
C LEU A 77 7.04 1.98 -0.38
N GLU A 78 6.33 1.84 -1.50
CA GLU A 78 6.89 1.40 -2.78
C GLU A 78 8.01 2.33 -3.27
N ALA A 79 7.76 3.65 -3.23
CA ALA A 79 8.77 4.64 -3.60
C ALA A 79 10.02 4.56 -2.71
N ALA A 80 9.83 4.38 -1.39
CA ALA A 80 10.93 4.22 -0.43
C ALA A 80 11.74 2.93 -0.69
N LEU A 81 11.07 1.79 -0.89
CA LEU A 81 11.71 0.51 -1.23
C LEU A 81 12.54 0.63 -2.52
N GLY A 82 11.97 1.26 -3.55
CA GLY A 82 12.68 1.51 -4.80
C GLY A 82 13.92 2.40 -4.61
N ALA A 83 13.83 3.44 -3.78
CA ALA A 83 14.96 4.29 -3.46
C ALA A 83 16.07 3.54 -2.70
N TYR A 84 15.72 2.74 -1.69
CA TYR A 84 16.68 1.94 -0.94
C TYR A 84 17.38 0.91 -1.82
N ARG A 85 16.66 0.17 -2.66
CA ARG A 85 17.27 -0.81 -3.58
C ARG A 85 18.22 -0.16 -4.60
N ARG A 86 17.87 1.02 -5.13
CA ARG A 86 18.79 1.77 -6.01
C ARG A 86 20.04 2.24 -5.28
N ALA A 87 19.90 2.73 -4.05
CA ALA A 87 21.04 3.13 -3.24
C ALA A 87 21.96 1.94 -2.93
N ASP A 88 21.38 0.79 -2.57
CA ASP A 88 22.11 -0.45 -2.30
C ASP A 88 22.87 -0.94 -3.54
N ALA A 89 22.22 -1.00 -4.70
CA ALA A 89 22.87 -1.35 -5.98
C ALA A 89 24.01 -0.38 -6.35
N GLY A 90 23.82 0.92 -6.10
CA GLY A 90 24.86 1.93 -6.31
C GLY A 90 26.05 1.77 -5.36
N ILE A 91 25.82 1.33 -4.11
CA ILE A 91 26.89 0.99 -3.17
C ILE A 91 27.60 -0.29 -3.61
N ALA A 92 26.85 -1.34 -3.94
CA ALA A 92 27.38 -2.62 -4.40
C ALA A 92 28.26 -2.45 -5.65
N GLY A 93 27.83 -1.65 -6.63
CA GLY A 93 28.61 -1.34 -7.83
C GLY A 93 29.91 -0.56 -7.57
N ARG A 94 30.04 0.12 -6.42
CA ARG A 94 31.32 0.73 -5.98
C ARG A 94 32.21 -0.25 -5.22
N ILE A 95 31.60 -1.24 -4.56
CA ILE A 95 32.28 -2.29 -3.77
C ILE A 95 32.72 -3.46 -4.66
N ASP A 96 32.13 -3.62 -5.85
CA ASP A 96 32.55 -4.56 -6.88
C ASP A 96 33.48 -3.90 -7.93
N PRO A 97 34.78 -3.72 -7.65
CA PRO A 97 35.78 -3.81 -8.68
C PRO A 97 36.07 -5.30 -8.83
N GLY A 98 35.67 -5.97 -9.91
CA GLY A 98 35.92 -7.42 -10.08
C GLY A 98 37.41 -7.87 -10.10
N TRP A 99 38.37 -7.09 -9.62
CA TRP A 99 39.63 -6.92 -10.33
C TRP A 99 40.79 -6.32 -9.50
N ALA A 100 40.53 -5.67 -8.36
CA ALA A 100 41.56 -4.87 -7.67
C ALA A 100 42.51 -5.66 -6.72
N GLY A 101 42.46 -7.01 -6.74
CA GLY A 101 43.20 -7.81 -5.75
C GLY A 101 43.46 -9.27 -6.09
N ARG A 102 43.42 -9.69 -7.37
CA ARG A 102 44.02 -10.99 -7.73
C ARG A 102 45.54 -10.86 -7.63
N VAL A 103 46.08 -11.25 -6.48
CA VAL A 103 47.52 -11.52 -6.35
C VAL A 103 47.81 -12.73 -7.26
N PRO A 104 48.64 -12.60 -8.30
CA PRO A 104 49.04 -13.74 -9.10
C PRO A 104 49.89 -14.64 -8.21
N VAL A 105 49.42 -15.85 -7.92
CA VAL A 105 50.24 -16.86 -7.25
C VAL A 105 51.21 -17.41 -8.31
N PRO A 106 52.55 -17.26 -8.16
CA PRO A 106 53.49 -17.85 -9.09
C PRO A 106 53.43 -19.37 -8.98
N ARG A 107 53.43 -20.06 -10.12
CA ARG A 107 53.68 -21.50 -10.22
C ARG A 107 55.18 -21.76 -10.21
#